data_AF-A0A845ZWS0-F1
#
_entry.id   AF-A0A845ZWS0-F1
#
_cell.length_a   1.000
_cell.length_b   1.000
_cell.length_c   1.000
_cell.angle_alpha   90.00
_cell.angle_beta   90.00
_cell.angle_gamma   90.00
#
_symmetry.space_group_name_H-M   'P 1'
#
loop_
_entity.id
_entity.type
_entity.pdbx_description
1 polymer ?
#
loop_
_entity_poly.entity_id
_entity_poly.type
_entity_poly.pdbx_seq_one_letter_code
_entity_poly.pdbx_strand_id
1 'polypeptide(L)'
;MMLQEIGHWSVRPIELTGNNQPEAVITLYQEISVTSESSEVGLSDSNNDGIDTERATTIYKPRTMIFSDAGALLYSEFSQDANTSMTAIADLGDGGPAAIVIDEPNNYSFKRWSAKHQRFE
;
A
#
# COMPACT_ATOMS: atom_id res chain seq x y z
N MET A 1 -15.86 -10.59 -10.28
CA MET A 1 -14.46 -10.15 -10.11
C MET A 1 -13.56 -11.37 -10.22
N MET A 2 -12.55 -11.33 -11.09
CA MET A 2 -11.49 -12.34 -11.13
C MET A 2 -10.28 -11.75 -10.39
N LEU A 3 -9.94 -12.31 -9.23
CA LEU A 3 -8.69 -12.04 -8.53
C LEU A 3 -7.67 -13.06 -9.05
N GLN A 4 -6.54 -12.60 -9.56
CA GLN A 4 -5.45 -13.47 -9.98
C GLN A 4 -4.21 -13.20 -9.14
N GLU A 5 -3.62 -14.26 -8.59
CA GLU A 5 -2.37 -14.19 -7.83
C GLU A 5 -1.21 -14.71 -8.69
N ILE A 6 -0.14 -13.94 -8.78
CA ILE A 6 1.12 -14.34 -9.44
C ILE A 6 2.21 -14.30 -8.37
N GLY A 7 2.46 -15.43 -7.72
CA GLY A 7 3.29 -15.47 -6.52
C GLY A 7 2.64 -14.67 -5.38
N HIS A 8 3.36 -13.71 -4.80
CA HIS A 8 2.83 -12.79 -3.79
C HIS A 8 2.13 -11.56 -4.39
N TRP A 9 1.88 -11.52 -5.70
CA TRP A 9 1.28 -10.34 -6.33
C TRP A 9 -0.20 -10.59 -6.55
N SER A 10 -1.03 -9.64 -6.12
CA SER A 10 -2.46 -9.65 -6.45
C SER A 10 -2.73 -8.71 -7.61
N VAL A 11 -3.53 -9.17 -8.57
CA VAL A 11 -4.03 -8.36 -9.69
C VAL A 11 -5.55 -8.31 -9.62
N ARG A 12 -6.09 -7.09 -9.62
CA ARG A 12 -7.53 -6.84 -9.52
C ARG A 12 -7.97 -5.84 -10.59
N PRO A 13 -8.83 -6.22 -11.54
CA PRO A 13 -9.46 -5.28 -12.46
C PRO A 13 -10.58 -4.52 -11.74
N ILE A 14 -10.58 -3.18 -11.80
CA ILE A 14 -11.59 -2.32 -11.18
C ILE A 14 -11.69 -0.98 -11.91
N GLU A 15 -12.91 -0.42 -11.98
CA GLU A 15 -13.16 0.90 -12.56
C GLU A 15 -12.85 1.99 -11.51
N LEU A 16 -11.93 2.90 -11.85
CA LEU A 16 -11.45 3.99 -10.98
C LEU A 16 -11.46 5.35 -11.69
N THR A 17 -11.46 5.39 -13.02
CA THR A 17 -11.28 6.63 -13.79
C THR A 17 -12.56 7.23 -14.37
N GLY A 18 -13.71 6.55 -14.21
CA GLY A 18 -15.00 6.98 -14.77
C GLY A 18 -15.11 6.80 -16.29
N ASN A 19 -14.22 6.04 -16.93
CA ASN A 19 -14.18 5.80 -18.37
C ASN A 19 -14.86 4.49 -18.80
N ASN A 20 -15.46 3.75 -17.86
CA ASN A 20 -16.06 2.43 -18.07
C ASN A 20 -15.08 1.34 -18.54
N GLN A 21 -13.78 1.53 -18.34
CA GLN A 21 -12.76 0.51 -18.54
C GLN A 21 -12.15 0.12 -17.19
N PRO A 22 -11.76 -1.14 -17.00
CA PRO A 22 -11.11 -1.57 -15.77
C PRO A 22 -9.64 -1.15 -15.76
N GLU A 23 -9.22 -0.45 -14.72
CA GLU A 23 -7.82 -0.32 -14.34
C GLU A 23 -7.31 -1.61 -13.69
N ALA A 24 -6.04 -1.93 -13.93
CA ALA A 24 -5.35 -3.02 -13.26
C ALA A 24 -4.69 -2.52 -11.98
N VAL A 25 -5.23 -2.92 -10.82
CA VAL A 25 -4.62 -2.68 -9.51
C VAL A 25 -3.73 -3.85 -9.15
N ILE A 26 -2.44 -3.58 -9.03
CA ILE A 26 -1.40 -4.57 -8.72
C ILE A 26 -0.85 -4.26 -7.34
N THR A 27 -0.99 -5.19 -6.39
CA THR A 27 -0.38 -5.07 -5.06
C THR A 27 0.69 -6.14 -4.89
N LEU A 28 1.89 -5.72 -4.50
CA LEU A 28 3.04 -6.59 -4.24
C LEU A 28 3.56 -6.40 -2.82
N TYR A 29 3.99 -7.47 -2.17
CA TYR A 29 4.51 -7.42 -0.81
C TYR A 29 6.03 -7.26 -0.84
N GLN A 30 6.50 -6.06 -0.50
CA GLN A 30 7.92 -5.77 -0.35
C GLN A 30 8.42 -6.35 0.97
N GLU A 31 9.44 -7.19 0.92
CA GLU A 31 10.15 -7.64 2.12
C GLU A 31 10.97 -6.48 2.71
N ILE A 32 10.76 -6.18 3.98
CA ILE A 32 11.52 -5.21 4.75
C ILE A 32 12.14 -5.96 5.93
N SER A 33 13.47 -6.07 5.93
CA SER A 33 14.20 -6.58 7.08
C SER A 33 14.32 -5.44 8.10
N VAL A 34 13.71 -5.60 9.27
CA VAL A 34 13.92 -4.68 10.39
C VAL A 34 14.96 -5.32 11.32
N THR A 35 16.11 -4.69 11.43
CA THR A 35 17.03 -4.92 12.55
C THR A 35 16.47 -4.17 13.74
N SER A 36 16.04 -4.90 14.76
CA SER A 36 15.60 -4.31 16.02
C SER A 36 16.82 -3.64 16.69
N GLU A 37 17.06 -2.36 16.45
CA GLU A 37 17.91 -1.59 17.35
C GLU A 37 17.14 -1.39 18.64
N SER A 38 17.45 -2.22 19.64
CA SER A 38 16.98 -2.05 21.01
C SER A 38 17.42 -0.66 21.49
N SER A 39 16.49 0.30 21.42
CA SER A 39 16.62 1.57 22.13
C SER A 39 16.56 1.27 23.62
N GLU A 40 17.75 1.13 24.24
CA GLU A 40 17.92 1.07 25.68
C GLU A 40 17.46 2.39 26.31
N VAL A 41 16.20 2.46 26.70
CA VAL A 41 15.77 3.33 27.80
C VAL A 41 15.71 2.44 29.03
N GLY A 42 16.81 2.47 29.79
CA GLY A 42 17.07 1.56 30.89
C GLY A 42 16.03 1.62 32.01
N LEU A 43 15.67 0.45 32.51
CA LEU A 43 15.30 0.22 33.91
C LEU A 43 15.85 -1.14 34.32
N SER A 44 16.46 -1.15 35.50
CA SER A 44 17.45 -2.09 36.02
C SER A 44 16.95 -3.51 36.33
N ASP A 45 17.94 -4.42 36.38
CA ASP A 45 18.05 -5.67 37.15
C ASP A 45 16.99 -6.77 36.96
N SER A 46 17.37 -7.83 36.22
CA SER A 46 17.37 -9.20 36.76
C SER A 46 18.10 -10.18 35.84
N ASN A 47 19.00 -10.94 36.46
CA ASN A 47 19.79 -12.02 35.89
C ASN A 47 18.91 -13.03 35.11
N ASN A 48 19.19 -13.26 33.83
CA ASN A 48 19.09 -14.59 33.26
C ASN A 48 19.95 -14.77 32.00
N ASP A 49 20.65 -15.88 32.00
CA ASP A 49 21.55 -16.43 30.98
C ASP A 49 20.75 -16.92 29.75
N GLY A 50 21.16 -16.55 28.53
CA GLY A 50 20.67 -17.22 27.31
C GLY A 50 20.55 -16.36 26.04
N ILE A 51 21.64 -16.32 25.26
CA ILE A 51 21.72 -16.15 23.79
C ILE A 51 20.76 -15.11 23.18
N ASP A 52 21.23 -13.85 23.09
CA ASP A 52 20.66 -12.83 22.21
C ASP A 52 20.91 -13.21 20.75
N THR A 53 19.99 -13.98 20.18
CA THR A 53 19.89 -14.06 18.71
C THR A 53 19.00 -12.91 18.30
N GLU A 54 19.60 -11.85 17.75
CA GLU A 54 18.91 -10.77 17.05
C GLU A 54 17.94 -11.38 16.03
N ARG A 55 16.66 -11.53 16.40
CA ARG A 55 15.64 -12.01 15.47
C ARG A 55 15.26 -10.85 14.58
N ALA A 56 15.92 -10.73 13.44
CA ALA A 56 15.42 -9.93 12.33
C ALA A 56 13.98 -10.37 12.04
N THR A 57 13.01 -9.48 12.29
CA THR A 57 11.64 -9.73 11.90
C THR A 57 11.48 -9.24 10.46
N THR A 58 11.19 -10.17 9.56
CA THR A 58 10.80 -9.82 8.20
C THR A 58 9.40 -9.23 8.23
N ILE A 59 9.26 -7.94 7.89
CA ILE A 59 7.98 -7.26 7.74
C ILE A 59 7.68 -7.15 6.25
N TYR A 60 6.51 -7.60 5.82
CA TYR A 60 6.05 -7.42 4.44
C TYR A 60 5.20 -6.16 4.34
N LYS A 61 5.64 -5.17 3.55
CA LYS A 61 4.84 -3.97 3.25
C LYS A 61 4.17 -4.11 1.88
N PRO A 62 2.83 -4.07 1.80
CA PRO A 62 2.16 -4.01 0.50
C PRO A 62 2.52 -2.71 -0.21
N ARG A 63 2.75 -2.80 -1.51
CA ARG A 63 2.96 -1.67 -2.43
C ARG A 63 2.02 -1.80 -3.60
N THR A 64 1.28 -0.74 -3.89
CA THR A 64 0.29 -0.75 -4.97
C THR A 64 0.75 0.06 -6.18
N MET A 65 0.49 -0.47 -7.37
CA MET A 65 0.53 0.23 -8.65
C MET A 65 -0.83 0.10 -9.34
N ILE A 66 -1.24 1.13 -10.07
CA ILE A 66 -2.47 1.14 -10.85
C ILE A 66 -2.12 1.49 -12.28
N PHE A 67 -2.54 0.63 -13.21
CA PHE A 67 -2.37 0.85 -14.64
C PHE A 67 -3.73 1.03 -15.32
N SER A 68 -3.79 1.88 -16.35
CA SER A 68 -4.94 1.92 -17.25
C SER A 68 -5.06 0.63 -18.07
N ASP A 69 -6.21 0.46 -18.71
CA ASP A 69 -6.45 -0.61 -19.70
C ASP A 69 -5.43 -0.59 -20.85
N ALA A 70 -4.92 0.59 -21.22
CA ALA A 70 -3.86 0.78 -22.21
C ALA A 70 -2.43 0.56 -21.65
N GLY A 71 -2.28 0.21 -20.37
CA GLY A 71 -0.99 -0.03 -19.73
C GLY A 71 -0.25 1.22 -19.25
N ALA A 72 -0.89 2.38 -19.20
CA ALA A 72 -0.28 3.59 -18.65
C ALA A 72 -0.29 3.55 -17.12
N LEU A 73 0.82 3.91 -16.47
CA LEU A 73 0.89 3.99 -15.00
C LEU A 73 0.13 5.22 -14.50
N LEU A 74 -0.92 5.00 -13.71
CA LEU A 74 -1.79 6.05 -13.15
C LEU A 74 -1.47 6.37 -11.68
N TYR A 75 -0.98 5.39 -10.93
CA TYR A 75 -0.60 5.53 -9.53
C TYR A 75 0.51 4.55 -9.18
N SER A 76 1.44 4.97 -8.32
CA SER A 76 2.50 4.12 -7.79
C SER A 76 2.93 4.57 -6.42
N GLU A 77 3.03 3.63 -5.48
CA GLU A 77 3.63 3.86 -4.17
C GLU A 77 5.16 3.83 -4.19
N PHE A 78 5.79 3.41 -5.28
CA PHE A 78 7.25 3.36 -5.39
C PHE A 78 7.90 4.73 -5.60
N SER A 79 7.11 5.72 -6.01
CA SER A 79 7.55 7.10 -6.20
C SER A 79 7.14 8.04 -5.05
N GLN A 80 6.45 7.53 -4.03
CA GLN A 80 5.85 8.31 -2.95
C GLN A 80 6.61 8.15 -1.63
N ASP A 81 6.33 9.04 -0.67
CA ASP A 81 6.87 8.98 0.69
C ASP A 81 6.68 7.58 1.28
N ALA A 82 7.74 7.03 1.87
CA ALA A 82 7.76 5.66 2.35
C ALA A 82 6.70 5.34 3.42
N ASN A 83 6.06 6.37 3.99
CA ASN A 83 5.11 6.28 5.10
C ASN A 83 3.63 6.32 4.69
N THR A 84 3.31 6.41 3.40
CA THR A 84 1.93 6.27 2.92
C THR A 84 1.74 4.95 2.19
N SER A 85 0.50 4.45 2.20
CA SER A 85 0.12 3.26 1.44
C SER A 85 -1.38 3.24 1.13
N MET A 86 -1.74 2.81 -0.06
CA MET A 86 -3.12 2.53 -0.44
C MET A 86 -3.60 1.27 0.28
N THR A 87 -4.67 1.41 1.06
CA THR A 87 -5.22 0.33 1.88
C THR A 87 -6.53 -0.23 1.31
N ALA A 88 -7.31 0.61 0.62
CA ALA A 88 -8.63 0.22 0.12
C ALA A 88 -9.06 1.02 -1.12
N ILE A 89 -10.17 0.59 -1.70
CA ILE A 89 -10.93 1.30 -2.73
C ILE A 89 -12.34 1.46 -2.18
N ALA A 90 -12.89 2.67 -2.28
CA ALA A 90 -14.18 3.02 -1.69
C ALA A 90 -15.10 3.70 -2.71
N ASP A 91 -16.34 3.25 -2.78
CA ASP A 91 -17.43 4.04 -3.35
C ASP A 91 -17.88 5.07 -2.31
N LEU A 92 -17.87 6.36 -2.65
CA LEU A 92 -18.28 7.43 -1.74
C LEU A 92 -19.78 7.76 -1.82
N GLY A 93 -20.55 7.08 -2.68
CA GLY A 93 -22.00 7.17 -2.75
C GLY A 93 -22.55 8.46 -3.37
N ASP A 94 -21.71 9.27 -4.01
CA ASP A 94 -22.09 10.53 -4.66
C ASP A 94 -22.19 10.42 -6.20
N GLY A 95 -22.12 9.20 -6.73
CA GLY A 95 -22.19 8.91 -8.16
C GLY A 95 -20.91 9.22 -8.95
N GLY A 96 -19.84 9.69 -8.29
CA GLY A 96 -18.53 9.82 -8.90
C GLY A 96 -17.75 8.48 -8.94
N PRO A 97 -16.57 8.46 -9.59
CA PRO A 97 -15.69 7.30 -9.56
C PRO A 97 -15.30 6.88 -8.14
N ALA A 98 -14.93 5.61 -7.98
CA ALA A 98 -14.40 5.12 -6.73
C ALA A 98 -13.13 5.89 -6.33
N ALA A 99 -12.95 6.09 -5.02
CA ALA A 99 -11.77 6.70 -4.44
C ALA A 99 -10.78 5.62 -4.01
N ILE A 100 -9.49 5.93 -4.10
CA ILE A 100 -8.45 5.16 -3.40
C ILE A 100 -8.32 5.71 -1.98
N VAL A 101 -8.20 4.81 -1.00
CA VAL A 101 -7.99 5.16 0.41
C VAL A 101 -6.52 5.06 0.71
N ILE A 102 -5.91 6.16 1.13
CA ILE A 102 -4.51 6.25 1.50
C ILE A 102 -4.42 6.28 3.02
N ASP A 103 -3.67 5.33 3.57
CA ASP A 103 -3.20 5.35 4.95
C ASP A 103 -1.99 6.31 5.04
N GLU A 104 -2.10 7.30 5.91
CA GLU A 104 -1.10 8.33 6.17
C GLU A 104 -0.79 8.36 7.67
N PRO A 105 0.34 8.95 8.10
CA PRO A 105 0.66 9.05 9.52
C PRO A 105 -0.48 9.71 10.32
N ASN A 106 -1.19 8.91 11.12
CA ASN A 106 -2.30 9.28 12.00
C ASN A 106 -3.63 9.66 11.31
N ASN A 107 -3.81 9.41 10.01
CA ASN A 107 -5.08 9.69 9.35
C ASN A 107 -5.29 8.84 8.08
N TYR A 108 -6.51 8.89 7.53
CA TYR A 108 -6.83 8.38 6.21
C TYR A 108 -7.22 9.53 5.29
N SER A 109 -6.75 9.48 4.04
CA SER A 109 -7.20 10.37 2.98
C SER A 109 -7.87 9.58 1.84
N PHE A 110 -8.81 10.22 1.15
CA PHE A 110 -9.46 9.67 -0.04
C PHE A 110 -8.98 10.48 -1.23
N LYS A 111 -8.45 9.79 -2.26
CA LYS A 111 -8.09 10.44 -3.52
C LYS A 111 -8.95 9.90 -4.65
N ARG A 112 -9.39 10.78 -5.53
CA ARG A 112 -10.19 10.43 -6.70
C ARG A 112 -9.47 10.77 -7.98
N TRP A 113 -9.79 10.03 -9.03
CA TRP A 113 -9.28 10.35 -10.35
C TRP A 113 -9.81 11.71 -10.81
N SER A 114 -8.89 12.63 -11.07
CA SER A 114 -9.16 13.92 -11.69
C SER A 114 -8.96 13.79 -13.19
N ALA A 115 -10.04 13.67 -13.96
CA ALA A 115 -9.95 13.63 -15.43
C ALA A 115 -9.28 14.89 -16.01
N LYS A 116 -9.38 16.03 -15.30
CA LYS A 116 -8.73 17.28 -15.69
C LYS A 116 -7.21 17.24 -15.52
N HIS A 117 -6.73 16.72 -14.38
CA HIS A 117 -5.29 16.69 -14.07
C HIS A 117 -4.62 15.35 -14.37
N GLN A 118 -5.40 14.36 -14.82
CA GLN A 118 -4.95 13.00 -15.15
C GLN A 118 -4.15 12.35 -14.00
N ARG A 119 -4.66 12.47 -12.77
CA ARG A 119 -4.05 11.90 -11.55
C ARG A 119 -5.08 11.70 -10.44
N PHE A 120 -4.72 10.91 -9.44
CA PHE A 120 -5.45 10.84 -8.17
C PHE A 120 -5.11 12.02 -7.27
N GLU A 121 -6.12 12.75 -6.81
CA GLU A 121 -5.99 13.90 -5.88
C GLU A 121 -7.14 13.99 -4.89
#